data_AF-A0A967JUX0-F1
#
_entry.id   AF-A0A967JUX0-F1
#
_cell.length_a   1.000
_cell.length_b   1.000
_cell.length_c   1.000
_cell.angle_alpha   90.00
_cell.angle_beta   90.00
_cell.angle_gamma   90.00
#
_symmetry.space_group_name_H-M   'P 1'
#
loop_
_entity.id
_entity.type
_entity.pdbx_description
1 polymer ?
#
loop_
_entity_poly.entity_id
_entity_poly.type
_entity_poly.pdbx_seq_one_letter_code
_entity_poly.pdbx_strand_id
1 'polypeptide(L)'
;MARRIIDAFEATGTDLLITNSAGCGAVLREYGDWLHDDSAYRERAEKLSASVRDISEWLAERESPELRPVSGRVGYDAPCHLLHAQGIAEAPLEMLSRIPGLEVVSLPRSERCCGAAGIYGLAQRRLSEDLLERKLFEAGAAQVRCVTTGNPGCLMQIGA
;
A
#
# COMPACT_ATOMS: atom_id res chain seq x y z
N MET A 1 1.02 4.32 21.05
CA MET A 1 1.09 5.07 19.77
C MET A 1 -0.30 5.26 19.18
N ALA A 2 -1.10 4.19 18.99
CA ALA A 2 -2.45 4.24 18.40
C ALA A 2 -3.35 5.36 18.97
N ARG A 3 -3.52 5.43 20.30
CA ARG A 3 -4.28 6.50 20.99
C ARG A 3 -3.89 7.92 20.54
N ARG A 4 -2.59 8.21 20.47
CA ARG A 4 -2.08 9.53 20.06
C ARG A 4 -2.40 9.85 18.60
N ILE A 5 -2.44 8.84 17.72
CA ILE A 5 -2.82 9.03 16.32
C ILE A 5 -4.31 9.30 16.21
N ILE A 6 -5.13 8.59 16.99
CA ILE A 6 -6.58 8.85 17.08
C ILE A 6 -6.83 10.28 17.55
N ASP A 7 -6.20 10.70 18.66
CA ASP A 7 -6.32 12.06 19.20
C ASP A 7 -5.93 13.12 18.16
N ALA A 8 -4.80 12.90 17.47
CA ALA A 8 -4.29 13.84 16.47
C ALA A 8 -5.22 13.94 15.26
N PHE A 9 -5.78 12.83 14.80
CA PHE A 9 -6.69 12.82 13.66
C PHE A 9 -8.03 13.47 14.02
N GLU A 10 -8.62 13.14 15.17
CA GLU A 10 -9.86 13.77 15.62
C GLU A 10 -9.73 15.29 15.78
N ALA A 11 -8.59 15.78 16.25
CA ALA A 11 -8.32 17.20 16.37
C ALA A 11 -8.34 17.96 15.01
N THR A 12 -8.20 17.26 13.89
CA THR A 12 -8.32 17.86 12.55
C THR A 12 -9.77 18.09 12.12
N GLY A 13 -10.74 17.41 12.75
CA GLY A 13 -12.14 17.44 12.34
C GLY A 13 -12.41 16.81 10.97
N THR A 14 -11.50 15.99 10.45
CA THR A 14 -11.66 15.32 9.14
C THR A 14 -12.43 14.02 9.26
N ASP A 15 -13.25 13.74 8.24
CA ASP A 15 -14.09 12.53 8.20
C ASP A 15 -13.41 11.34 7.54
N LEU A 16 -12.32 11.56 6.81
CA LEU A 16 -11.67 10.54 5.98
C LEU A 16 -10.14 10.61 6.10
N LEU A 17 -9.52 9.45 6.35
CA LEU A 17 -8.07 9.32 6.39
C LEU A 17 -7.59 8.58 5.13
N ILE A 18 -6.97 9.30 4.22
CA ILE A 18 -6.40 8.70 3.00
C ILE A 18 -4.92 8.35 3.25
N THR A 19 -4.55 7.10 2.97
CA THR A 19 -3.16 6.62 3.06
C THR A 19 -2.59 6.28 1.68
N ASN A 20 -1.32 6.59 1.46
CA ASN A 20 -0.53 6.13 0.31
C ASN A 20 0.55 5.11 0.72
N SER A 21 0.40 4.55 1.92
CA SER A 21 1.30 3.55 2.49
C SER A 21 0.47 2.35 2.88
N ALA A 22 0.58 1.27 2.11
CA ALA A 22 -0.10 0.02 2.38
C ALA A 22 0.11 -0.47 3.83
N GLY A 23 1.33 -0.35 4.35
CA GLY A 23 1.63 -0.78 5.71
C GLY A 23 1.01 0.11 6.79
N CYS A 24 1.04 1.43 6.61
CA CYS A 24 0.36 2.33 7.54
C CYS A 24 -1.16 2.14 7.48
N GLY A 25 -1.72 1.96 6.28
CA GLY A 25 -3.15 1.74 6.08
C GLY A 25 -3.65 0.48 6.77
N ALA A 26 -2.96 -0.64 6.60
CA ALA A 26 -3.28 -1.89 7.27
C ALA A 26 -3.32 -1.72 8.79
N VAL A 27 -2.28 -1.12 9.37
CA VAL A 27 -2.21 -0.87 10.83
C VAL A 27 -3.34 0.03 11.33
N LEU A 28 -3.66 1.12 10.61
CA LEU A 28 -4.73 2.03 11.03
C LEU A 28 -6.11 1.35 10.99
N ARG A 29 -6.35 0.44 10.04
CA ARG A 29 -7.59 -0.34 9.95
C ARG A 29 -7.73 -1.39 11.07
N GLU A 30 -6.64 -1.80 11.71
CA GLU A 30 -6.66 -2.74 12.84
C GLU A 30 -6.86 -2.06 14.21
N TYR A 31 -6.85 -0.73 14.29
CA TYR A 31 -6.95 -0.04 15.58
C TYR A 31 -8.23 -0.38 16.37
N GLY A 32 -9.37 -0.57 15.69
CA GLY A 32 -10.60 -1.06 16.33
C GLY A 32 -10.38 -2.38 17.08
N ASP A 33 -9.70 -3.34 16.45
CA ASP A 33 -9.38 -4.63 17.06
C ASP A 33 -8.34 -4.47 18.19
N TRP A 34 -7.31 -3.65 17.99
CA TRP A 34 -6.25 -3.46 18.97
C TRP A 34 -6.72 -2.76 20.25
N LEU A 35 -7.74 -1.92 20.15
CA LEU A 35 -8.28 -1.12 21.25
C LEU A 35 -9.69 -1.55 21.68
N HIS A 36 -10.13 -2.75 21.30
CA HIS A 36 -11.48 -3.26 21.59
C HIS A 36 -11.79 -3.34 23.10
N ASP A 37 -10.78 -3.57 23.94
CA ASP A 37 -10.88 -3.63 25.41
C ASP A 37 -10.67 -2.26 26.10
N ASP A 38 -10.29 -1.23 25.34
CA ASP A 38 -10.06 0.11 25.87
C ASP A 38 -11.35 0.92 25.80
N SER A 39 -12.12 0.94 26.88
CA SER A 39 -13.42 1.63 26.93
C SER A 39 -13.35 3.12 26.54
N ALA A 40 -12.20 3.78 26.74
CA ALA A 40 -12.04 5.20 26.39
C ALA A 40 -11.73 5.42 24.89
N TYR A 41 -11.27 4.39 24.18
CA TYR A 41 -10.86 4.47 22.78
C TYR A 41 -11.58 3.53 21.84
N ARG A 42 -12.32 2.53 22.33
CA ARG A 42 -12.98 1.50 21.51
C ARG A 42 -13.77 2.09 20.34
N GLU A 43 -14.76 2.93 20.63
CA GLU A 43 -15.59 3.56 19.59
C GLU A 43 -14.79 4.50 18.68
N ARG A 44 -13.81 5.21 19.25
CA ARG A 44 -12.96 6.17 18.53
C ARG A 44 -12.03 5.46 17.56
N ALA A 45 -11.51 4.31 17.97
CA ALA A 45 -10.66 3.44 17.17
C ALA A 45 -11.44 2.78 16.05
N GLU A 46 -12.64 2.23 16.35
CA GLU A 46 -13.56 1.71 15.32
C GLU A 46 -13.90 2.79 14.28
N LYS A 47 -14.23 4.00 14.73
CA LYS A 47 -14.52 5.13 13.83
C LYS A 47 -13.33 5.48 12.94
N LEU A 48 -12.12 5.59 13.50
CA LEU A 48 -10.90 5.85 12.72
C LEU A 48 -10.64 4.71 11.72
N SER A 49 -10.66 3.45 12.17
CA SER A 49 -10.40 2.30 11.31
C SER A 49 -11.38 2.24 10.13
N ALA A 50 -12.65 2.58 10.35
CA ALA A 50 -13.66 2.65 9.30
C ALA A 50 -13.47 3.84 8.32
N SER A 51 -12.80 4.92 8.73
CA SER A 51 -12.55 6.10 7.89
C SER A 51 -11.27 6.01 7.06
N VAL A 52 -10.43 5.00 7.29
CA VAL A 52 -9.21 4.79 6.51
C VAL A 52 -9.57 4.32 5.10
N ARG A 53 -8.94 4.92 4.09
CA ARG A 53 -9.01 4.51 2.68
C ARG A 53 -7.62 4.53 2.07
N ASP A 54 -7.31 3.54 1.23
CA ASP A 54 -6.12 3.65 0.39
C ASP A 54 -6.36 4.69 -0.72
N ILE A 55 -5.30 5.42 -1.09
CA ILE A 55 -5.34 6.43 -2.15
C ILE A 55 -5.83 5.84 -3.47
N SER A 56 -5.51 4.57 -3.76
CA SER A 56 -5.93 3.91 -4.99
C SER A 56 -7.43 3.65 -5.04
N GLU A 57 -8.04 3.16 -3.95
CA GLU A 57 -9.50 3.01 -3.83
C GLU A 57 -10.17 4.36 -3.99
N TRP A 58 -9.68 5.36 -3.25
CA TRP A 58 -10.29 6.69 -3.24
C TRP A 58 -10.27 7.35 -4.62
N LEU A 59 -9.19 7.17 -5.38
CA LEU A 59 -9.06 7.68 -6.75
C LEU A 59 -9.85 6.85 -7.77
N ALA A 60 -9.92 5.53 -7.60
CA ALA A 60 -10.70 4.65 -8.47
C ALA A 60 -12.21 4.95 -8.37
N GLU A 61 -12.72 5.30 -7.20
CA GLU A 61 -14.14 5.66 -7.02
C GLU A 61 -14.55 7.00 -7.66
N ARG A 62 -13.60 7.80 -8.16
CA ARG A 62 -13.84 9.18 -8.60
C ARG A 62 -13.52 9.38 -10.06
N GLU A 63 -14.16 10.38 -10.66
CA GLU A 63 -13.74 10.88 -11.96
C GLU A 63 -12.30 11.40 -11.83
N SER A 64 -11.42 10.87 -12.67
CA SER A 64 -10.04 11.36 -12.73
C SER A 64 -10.01 12.66 -13.52
N PRO A 65 -9.23 13.67 -13.08
CA PRO A 65 -8.96 14.82 -13.93
C PRO A 65 -8.25 14.37 -15.21
N GLU A 66 -8.18 15.25 -16.21
CA GLU A 66 -7.42 14.95 -17.42
C GLU A 66 -5.95 14.68 -17.07
N LEU A 67 -5.55 13.40 -17.18
CA LEU A 67 -4.21 12.95 -16.84
C LEU A 67 -3.28 13.16 -18.03
N ARG A 68 -2.05 13.62 -17.74
CA ARG A 68 -1.02 13.74 -18.78
C ARG A 68 -0.61 12.36 -19.28
N PRO A 69 -0.38 12.20 -20.59
CA PRO A 69 0.10 10.93 -21.12
C PRO A 69 1.47 10.54 -20.55
N VAL A 70 1.64 9.25 -20.24
CA VAL A 70 2.91 8.66 -19.82
C VAL A 70 3.19 7.45 -20.69
N SER A 71 4.15 7.56 -21.61
CA SER A 71 4.48 6.46 -22.52
C SER A 71 5.37 5.41 -21.86
N GLY A 72 5.01 4.14 -22.03
CA GLY A 72 5.84 2.99 -21.72
C GLY A 72 5.13 1.92 -20.89
N ARG A 73 5.87 0.85 -20.61
CA ARG A 73 5.41 -0.31 -19.85
C ARG A 73 5.86 -0.20 -18.40
N VAL A 74 4.96 -0.35 -17.45
CA VAL A 74 5.28 -0.37 -16.02
C VAL A 74 4.79 -1.66 -15.38
N GLY A 75 5.60 -2.24 -14.51
CA GLY A 75 5.22 -3.42 -13.75
C GLY A 75 4.54 -3.01 -12.45
N TYR A 76 3.40 -3.59 -12.12
CA TYR A 76 2.77 -3.35 -10.81
C TYR A 76 3.21 -4.41 -9.80
N ASP A 77 3.82 -3.96 -8.70
CA ASP A 77 4.07 -4.74 -7.49
C ASP A 77 2.95 -4.50 -6.49
N ALA A 78 2.19 -5.56 -6.18
CA ALA A 78 1.07 -5.51 -5.25
C ALA A 78 1.59 -5.60 -3.81
N PRO A 79 1.59 -4.52 -3.01
CA PRO A 79 2.11 -4.58 -1.66
C PRO A 79 1.33 -5.59 -0.83
N CYS A 80 2.02 -6.47 -0.12
CA CYS A 80 1.38 -7.54 0.66
C CYS A 80 0.36 -7.01 1.70
N HIS A 81 0.62 -5.87 2.34
CA HIS A 81 -0.33 -5.24 3.27
C HIS A 81 -1.53 -4.60 2.56
N LEU A 82 -1.41 -4.21 1.29
CA LEU A 82 -2.54 -3.69 0.52
C LEU A 82 -3.43 -4.85 0.09
N LEU A 83 -2.81 -5.87 -0.48
CA LEU A 83 -3.51 -7.03 -1.03
C LEU A 83 -4.09 -7.94 0.06
N HIS A 84 -3.28 -8.37 1.03
CA HIS A 84 -3.70 -9.40 2.00
C HIS A 84 -4.33 -8.83 3.27
N ALA A 85 -3.79 -7.73 3.81
CA ALA A 85 -4.33 -7.17 5.04
C ALA A 85 -5.53 -6.24 4.78
N GLN A 86 -5.49 -5.44 3.72
CA GLN A 86 -6.60 -4.54 3.38
C GLN A 86 -7.57 -5.11 2.34
N GLY A 87 -7.22 -6.19 1.63
CA GLY A 87 -8.08 -6.80 0.61
C GLY A 87 -8.19 -6.02 -0.70
N ILE A 88 -7.27 -5.08 -0.94
CA ILE A 88 -7.34 -4.15 -2.07
C ILE A 88 -6.46 -4.67 -3.20
N ALA A 89 -7.09 -5.23 -4.23
CA ALA A 89 -6.41 -5.81 -5.39
C ALA A 89 -6.58 -4.98 -6.67
N GLU A 90 -7.82 -4.56 -6.97
CA GLU A 90 -8.20 -4.04 -8.28
C GLU A 90 -7.99 -2.52 -8.40
N ALA A 91 -8.26 -1.76 -7.34
CA ALA A 91 -8.23 -0.30 -7.37
C ALA A 91 -6.88 0.31 -7.84
N PRO A 92 -5.70 -0.21 -7.46
CA PRO A 92 -4.42 0.29 -7.97
C PRO A 92 -4.29 0.10 -9.49
N LEU A 93 -4.74 -1.03 -10.02
CA LEU A 93 -4.67 -1.34 -11.45
C LEU A 93 -5.66 -0.47 -12.23
N GLU A 94 -6.87 -0.30 -11.72
CA GLU A 94 -7.86 0.59 -12.32
C GLU A 94 -7.34 2.03 -12.37
N MET A 95 -6.81 2.55 -11.24
CA MET A 95 -6.22 3.88 -11.17
C MET A 95 -5.08 4.06 -12.19
N LEU A 96 -4.17 3.09 -12.32
CA LEU A 96 -3.05 3.18 -13.26
C LEU A 96 -3.53 3.09 -14.73
N SER A 97 -4.56 2.28 -15.01
CA SER A 97 -5.11 2.12 -16.36
C SER A 97 -5.70 3.40 -16.96
N ARG A 98 -6.04 4.37 -16.12
CA ARG A 98 -6.57 5.68 -16.52
C ARG A 98 -5.51 6.63 -17.09
N ILE A 99 -4.22 6.34 -16.90
CA ILE A 99 -3.12 7.18 -17.40
C ILE A 99 -2.94 6.93 -18.91
N PRO A 100 -3.17 7.93 -19.79
CA PRO A 100 -3.07 7.73 -21.23
C PRO A 100 -1.67 7.30 -21.67
N GLY A 101 -1.58 6.28 -22.52
CA GLY A 101 -0.32 5.80 -23.08
C GLY A 101 0.53 4.94 -22.14
N LEU A 102 0.07 4.70 -20.90
CA LEU A 102 0.72 3.82 -19.94
C LEU A 102 0.22 2.39 -20.11
N GLU A 103 1.12 1.45 -20.35
CA GLU A 103 0.80 0.02 -20.34
C GLU A 103 1.16 -0.54 -18.95
N VAL A 104 0.15 -0.98 -18.21
CA VAL A 104 0.35 -1.66 -16.92
C VAL A 104 0.50 -3.15 -17.16
N VAL A 105 1.65 -3.69 -16.77
CA VAL A 105 2.00 -5.10 -16.94
C VAL A 105 1.90 -5.80 -15.59
N SER A 106 1.18 -6.93 -15.57
CA SER A 106 1.18 -7.81 -14.41
C SER A 106 2.54 -8.46 -14.27
N LEU A 107 3.20 -8.28 -13.13
CA LEU A 107 4.45 -8.97 -12.83
C LEU A 107 4.14 -10.38 -12.32
N PRO A 108 4.89 -11.40 -12.76
CA PRO A 108 4.77 -12.73 -12.18
C PRO A 108 4.92 -12.66 -10.66
N ARG A 109 3.96 -13.27 -9.95
CA ARG A 109 3.95 -13.40 -8.49
C ARG A 109 4.17 -12.07 -7.76
N SER A 110 3.57 -11.00 -8.30
CA SER A 110 3.66 -9.64 -7.78
C SER A 110 3.22 -9.53 -6.31
N GLU A 111 2.34 -10.42 -5.86
CA GLU A 111 1.84 -10.53 -4.48
C GLU A 111 2.91 -10.94 -3.45
N ARG A 112 4.04 -11.49 -3.89
CA ARG A 112 5.09 -11.92 -2.97
C ARG A 112 5.67 -10.74 -2.20
N CYS A 113 6.07 -10.96 -0.95
CA CYS A 113 6.71 -9.95 -0.14
C CYS A 113 8.01 -9.43 -0.81
N CYS A 114 8.27 -8.13 -0.72
CA CYS A 114 9.51 -7.51 -1.18
C CYS A 114 10.70 -7.76 -0.25
N GLY A 115 10.46 -8.24 0.97
CA GLY A 115 11.49 -8.49 1.98
C GLY A 115 11.73 -7.33 2.96
N ALA A 116 11.12 -6.16 2.76
CA ALA A 116 11.38 -4.97 3.59
C ALA A 116 11.07 -5.20 5.09
N ALA A 117 9.85 -5.64 5.41
CA ALA A 117 9.36 -6.12 6.71
C ALA A 117 9.82 -5.37 7.98
N GLY A 118 10.21 -4.09 7.89
CA GLY A 118 10.69 -3.29 9.00
C GLY A 118 11.85 -3.97 9.76
N ILE A 119 11.71 -4.08 11.09
CA ILE A 119 12.74 -4.68 11.94
C ILE A 119 13.04 -6.14 11.58
N TYR A 120 12.05 -6.88 11.07
CA TYR A 120 12.24 -8.27 10.69
C TYR A 120 13.17 -8.39 9.48
N GLY A 121 13.07 -7.48 8.50
CA GLY A 121 14.00 -7.44 7.36
C GLY A 121 15.46 -7.20 7.80
N LEU A 122 15.66 -6.40 8.84
CA LEU A 122 16.99 -6.16 9.42
C LEU A 122 17.49 -7.36 10.22
N ALA A 123 16.63 -7.96 11.05
CA ALA A 123 16.97 -9.10 11.88
C ALA A 123 17.19 -10.40 11.06
N GLN A 124 16.48 -10.53 9.94
CA GLN A 124 16.51 -11.68 9.04
C GLN A 124 17.02 -11.27 7.65
N ARG A 125 18.15 -10.57 7.62
CA ARG A 125 18.72 -9.97 6.42
C ARG A 125 18.84 -10.95 5.24
N ARG A 126 19.37 -12.15 5.48
CA ARG A 126 19.50 -13.17 4.42
C ARG A 126 18.17 -13.52 3.78
N LEU A 127 17.13 -13.72 4.59
CA LEU A 127 15.79 -14.04 4.08
C LEU A 127 15.19 -12.84 3.33
N SER A 128 15.40 -11.62 3.82
CA SER A 128 14.99 -10.39 3.16
C SER A 128 15.62 -10.26 1.76
N GLU A 129 16.93 -10.51 1.66
CA GLU A 129 17.69 -10.49 0.41
C GLU A 129 17.22 -11.60 -0.55
N ASP A 130 17.03 -12.83 -0.06
CA ASP A 130 16.53 -13.95 -0.87
C ASP A 130 15.14 -13.66 -1.47
N LEU A 131 14.26 -12.99 -0.72
CA LEU A 131 12.94 -12.57 -1.21
C LEU A 131 13.05 -11.47 -2.27
N LEU A 132 13.90 -10.46 -2.03
CA LEU A 132 14.14 -9.36 -2.94
C LEU A 132 14.72 -9.87 -4.27
N GLU A 133 15.75 -10.71 -4.23
CA GLU A 133 16.42 -11.25 -5.43
C GLU A 133 15.42 -11.97 -6.34
N ARG A 134 14.56 -12.82 -5.78
CA ARG A 134 13.52 -13.52 -6.53
C ARG A 134 12.53 -12.55 -7.18
N LYS A 135 12.11 -11.52 -6.45
CA LYS A 135 11.17 -10.51 -6.97
C LYS A 135 11.80 -9.71 -8.11
N LEU A 136 13.05 -9.27 -7.97
CA LEU A 136 13.76 -8.53 -9.01
C LEU A 136 14.02 -9.37 -10.25
N PHE A 137 14.37 -10.66 -10.08
CA PHE A 137 14.52 -11.59 -11.19
C PHE A 137 13.23 -11.69 -12.01
N GLU A 138 12.09 -11.85 -11.35
CA GLU A 138 10.77 -11.96 -11.98
C GLU A 138 10.35 -10.65 -12.66
N ALA A 139 10.60 -9.51 -12.01
CA ALA A 139 10.32 -8.20 -12.58
C ALA A 139 11.19 -7.90 -13.81
N GLY A 140 12.47 -8.30 -13.78
CA GLY A 140 13.41 -8.12 -14.88
C GLY A 140 12.99 -8.87 -16.16
N ALA A 141 12.31 -10.01 -16.01
CA ALA A 141 11.78 -10.78 -17.13
C ALA A 141 10.60 -10.09 -17.86
N ALA A 142 9.91 -9.13 -17.21
CA ALA A 142 8.71 -8.50 -17.75
C ALA A 142 8.97 -7.37 -18.77
N GLN A 143 10.24 -6.97 -18.97
CA GLN A 143 10.63 -5.88 -19.88
C GLN A 143 9.85 -4.58 -19.63
N VAL A 144 9.78 -4.17 -18.36
CA VAL A 144 9.13 -2.94 -17.91
C VAL A 144 10.16 -1.84 -17.66
N ARG A 145 9.76 -0.58 -17.85
CA ARG A 145 10.61 0.59 -17.61
C ARG A 145 10.85 0.84 -16.13
N CYS A 146 9.85 0.58 -15.30
CA CYS A 146 9.94 0.67 -13.85
C CYS A 146 8.90 -0.24 -13.19
N VAL A 147 9.08 -0.47 -11.89
CA VAL A 147 8.09 -1.11 -11.03
C VAL A 147 7.38 -0.02 -10.21
N THR A 148 6.06 -0.09 -10.15
CA THR A 148 5.22 0.78 -9.32
C THR A 148 4.69 -0.02 -8.13
N THR A 149 4.63 0.60 -6.94
CA THR A 149 4.15 -0.04 -5.71
C THR A 149 3.60 1.01 -4.74
N GLY A 150 2.57 0.65 -3.97
CA GLY A 150 1.84 1.53 -3.05
C GLY A 150 2.34 1.50 -1.60
N ASN A 151 3.64 1.27 -1.39
CA ASN A 151 4.19 1.14 -0.04
C ASN A 151 5.63 1.66 0.06
N PRO A 152 5.94 2.63 0.95
CA PRO A 152 7.29 3.18 1.11
C PRO A 152 8.36 2.12 1.39
N GLY A 153 8.05 1.11 2.22
CA GLY A 153 8.99 0.02 2.48
C GLY A 153 9.29 -0.82 1.23
N CYS A 154 8.31 -1.05 0.37
CA CYS A 154 8.53 -1.71 -0.92
C CYS A 154 9.35 -0.83 -1.85
N LEU A 155 9.05 0.47 -1.94
CA LEU A 155 9.81 1.42 -2.75
C LEU A 155 11.29 1.44 -2.37
N MET A 156 11.58 1.51 -1.07
CA MET A 156 12.95 1.48 -0.56
C MET A 156 13.65 0.16 -0.84
N GLN A 157 12.98 -0.97 -0.59
CA GLN A 157 13.60 -2.29 -0.72
C GLN A 157 13.81 -2.71 -2.18
N ILE A 158 12.85 -2.43 -3.07
CA ILE A 158 12.94 -2.75 -4.50
C ILE A 158 13.86 -1.77 -5.23
N GLY A 159 13.91 -0.52 -4.78
CA GLY A 159 14.74 0.53 -5.37
C GLY A 159 16.16 0.66 -4.80
N ALA A 160 16.53 -0.14 -3.80
CA ALA A 160 17.88 -0.19 -3.23
C ALA A 160 18.86 -0.92 -4.16
#